data_AF-A0A540WMP6-F1
#
_entry.id   AF-A0A540WMP6-F1
#
_cell.length_a   1.000
_cell.length_b   1.000
_cell.length_c   1.000
_cell.angle_alpha   90.00
_cell.angle_beta   90.00
_cell.angle_gamma   90.00
#
_symmetry.space_group_name_H-M   'P 1'
#
loop_
_entity.id
_entity.type
_entity.pdbx_description
1 polymer ?
#
loop_
_entity_poly.entity_id
_entity_poly.type
_entity_poly.pdbx_seq_one_letter_code
_entity_poly.pdbx_strand_id
1 'polypeptide(L)'
;PKVAAPSTVVVPPLPTLPAQPDLSSTEAVTDFLRNVGAALLGAASALRHASSADPVSYRLLRNGVWLHLARPPGTGANGRTTLQPPPDSLRSKLETLEANQRWSELLDEAESAVAQHRFALSPHRFSAAALKGLGETHTTAHAALVRELRVQLRRMPGVEDLLAADGSPLTDEATRAWLRAEVLQAAPRTTASPVRAPTTAIRLPPPSLDAESAGAQPLGEEETEALLAEGRVQELVAGLQADVAAAGTGRARFVARLTLARLCAQAGQLPLARALFDALDEEVSSHALDQWEPTLAAACLEGWLATRTVEEKEGGRLAAKVRNRYRRLARLDSSAALRVVGP
;
A
#
# COMPACT_ATOMS: atom_id res chain seq x y z
N PRO A 1 -33.05 9.62 -36.30
CA PRO A 1 -32.13 9.62 -35.13
C PRO A 1 -30.69 9.41 -35.63
N LYS A 2 -29.89 10.47 -35.65
CA LYS A 2 -28.52 10.49 -36.18
C LYS A 2 -27.59 9.92 -35.09
N VAL A 3 -26.97 8.78 -35.33
CA VAL A 3 -26.03 8.14 -34.39
C VAL A 3 -24.77 9.01 -34.31
N ALA A 4 -24.48 9.53 -33.12
CA ALA A 4 -23.29 10.32 -32.86
C ALA A 4 -22.05 9.41 -32.91
N ALA A 5 -21.08 9.76 -33.74
CA ALA A 5 -19.81 9.06 -33.85
C ALA A 5 -18.97 9.27 -32.56
N PRO A 6 -18.19 8.26 -32.12
CA PRO A 6 -17.37 8.37 -30.92
C PRO A 6 -16.28 9.42 -31.13
N SER A 7 -16.26 10.44 -30.27
CA SER A 7 -15.19 11.44 -30.23
C SER A 7 -13.89 10.76 -29.79
N THR A 8 -12.95 10.58 -30.74
CA THR A 8 -11.61 10.13 -30.45
C THR A 8 -10.87 11.20 -29.65
N VAL A 9 -10.54 10.89 -28.40
CA VAL A 9 -9.68 11.74 -27.56
C VAL A 9 -8.27 11.75 -28.18
N VAL A 10 -7.89 12.86 -28.80
CA VAL A 10 -6.54 13.07 -29.33
C VAL A 10 -5.62 13.39 -28.16
N VAL A 11 -4.76 12.44 -27.78
CA VAL A 11 -3.70 12.69 -26.79
C VAL A 11 -2.60 13.49 -27.50
N PRO A 12 -2.27 14.71 -27.05
CA PRO A 12 -1.18 15.48 -27.64
C PRO A 12 0.15 14.72 -27.48
N PRO A 13 1.02 14.71 -28.50
CA PRO A 13 2.34 14.10 -28.39
C PRO A 13 3.14 14.78 -27.27
N LEU A 14 3.91 13.99 -26.53
CA LEU A 14 4.80 14.52 -25.50
C LEU A 14 5.78 15.52 -26.15
N PRO A 15 6.06 16.66 -25.49
CA PRO A 15 7.04 17.61 -26.00
C PRO A 15 8.39 16.93 -26.15
N THR A 16 9.10 17.25 -27.24
CA THR A 16 10.46 16.78 -27.48
C THR A 16 11.37 17.28 -26.37
N LEU A 17 11.99 16.34 -25.65
CA LEU A 17 12.93 16.66 -24.59
C LEU A 17 14.12 17.45 -25.17
N PRO A 18 14.69 18.41 -24.41
CA PRO A 18 15.94 19.07 -24.79
C PRO A 18 17.09 18.07 -24.95
N ALA A 19 18.23 18.54 -25.47
CA ALA A 19 19.44 17.74 -25.75
C ALA A 19 19.70 16.69 -24.64
N GLN A 20 19.94 15.44 -25.05
CA GLN A 20 20.08 14.34 -24.10
C GLN A 20 21.25 14.61 -23.15
N PRO A 21 21.03 14.56 -21.83
CA PRO A 21 22.10 14.75 -20.85
C PRO A 21 23.13 13.64 -20.99
N ASP A 22 24.40 13.94 -20.70
CA ASP A 22 25.42 12.91 -20.54
C ASP A 22 25.12 12.11 -19.27
N LEU A 23 24.80 10.82 -19.46
CA LEU A 23 24.49 9.86 -18.40
C LEU A 23 25.51 8.71 -18.39
N SER A 24 26.72 8.96 -18.87
CA SER A 24 27.79 7.95 -19.01
C SER A 24 28.39 7.47 -17.69
N SER A 25 28.28 8.25 -16.61
CA SER A 25 28.81 7.91 -15.29
C SER A 25 27.78 8.10 -14.17
N THR A 26 27.98 7.43 -13.05
CA THR A 26 27.12 7.57 -11.85
C THR A 26 27.17 8.99 -11.27
N GLU A 27 28.32 9.65 -11.36
CA GLU A 27 28.51 11.05 -10.96
C GLU A 27 27.71 11.97 -11.89
N ALA A 28 27.81 11.79 -13.21
CA ALA A 28 27.05 12.56 -14.20
C ALA A 28 25.54 12.38 -14.02
N VAL A 29 25.07 11.15 -13.74
CA VAL A 29 23.66 10.88 -13.40
C VAL A 29 23.24 11.62 -12.12
N THR A 30 24.08 11.61 -11.09
CA THR A 30 23.79 12.28 -9.81
C THR A 30 23.72 13.80 -9.99
N ASP A 31 24.62 14.38 -10.76
CA ASP A 31 24.64 15.81 -11.09
C ASP A 31 23.43 16.21 -11.94
N PHE A 32 23.06 15.37 -12.92
CA PHE A 32 21.82 15.55 -13.69
C PHE A 32 20.59 15.56 -12.77
N LEU A 33 20.46 14.59 -11.86
CA LEU A 33 19.35 14.54 -10.91
C LEU A 33 19.35 15.73 -9.96
N ARG A 34 20.51 16.27 -9.58
CA ARG A 34 20.61 17.50 -8.78
C ARG A 34 20.07 18.71 -9.55
N ASN A 35 20.43 18.83 -10.82
CA ASN A 35 19.96 19.92 -11.70
C ASN A 35 18.45 19.82 -11.96
N VAL A 36 17.95 18.61 -12.23
CA VAL A 36 16.50 18.37 -12.34
C VAL A 36 15.80 18.74 -11.03
N GLY A 37 16.34 18.32 -9.88
CA GLY A 37 15.83 18.70 -8.57
C GLY A 37 15.71 20.22 -8.40
N ALA A 38 16.76 20.96 -8.75
CA ALA A 38 16.76 22.43 -8.69
C ALA A 38 15.69 23.06 -9.62
N ALA A 39 15.49 22.51 -10.81
CA ALA A 39 14.42 22.95 -11.72
C ALA A 39 13.02 22.69 -11.12
N LEU A 40 12.81 21.55 -10.45
CA LEU A 40 11.56 21.24 -9.75
C LEU A 40 11.31 22.23 -8.60
N LEU A 41 12.36 22.66 -7.88
CA LEU A 41 12.27 23.69 -6.84
C LEU A 41 11.81 25.03 -7.42
N GLY A 42 12.36 25.45 -8.55
CA GLY A 42 11.96 26.67 -9.25
C GLY A 42 10.49 26.60 -9.70
N ALA A 43 10.08 25.49 -10.32
CA ALA A 43 8.70 25.26 -10.72
C ALA A 43 7.74 25.23 -9.52
N ALA A 44 8.12 24.57 -8.42
CA ALA A 44 7.35 24.56 -7.18
C ALA A 44 7.12 25.97 -6.64
N SER A 45 8.16 26.80 -6.62
CA SER A 45 8.07 28.20 -6.20
C SER A 45 7.10 28.97 -7.10
N ALA A 46 7.26 28.90 -8.42
CA ALA A 46 6.39 29.61 -9.35
C ALA A 46 4.92 29.19 -9.24
N LEU A 47 4.64 27.89 -9.13
CA LEU A 47 3.28 27.37 -8.94
C LEU A 47 2.68 27.86 -7.62
N ARG A 48 3.44 27.85 -6.53
CA ARG A 48 2.96 28.31 -5.22
C ARG A 48 2.68 29.81 -5.21
N HIS A 49 3.48 30.63 -5.89
CA HIS A 49 3.22 32.06 -6.05
C HIS A 49 1.96 32.33 -6.88
N ALA A 50 1.70 31.51 -7.90
CA ALA A 50 0.47 31.62 -8.70
C ALA A 50 -0.76 31.15 -7.93
N SER A 51 -0.63 30.07 -7.14
CA SER A 51 -1.68 29.55 -6.27
C SER A 51 -1.08 28.76 -5.12
N SER A 52 -1.18 29.29 -3.90
CA SER A 52 -0.71 28.59 -2.70
C SER A 52 -1.56 27.37 -2.36
N ALA A 53 -2.75 27.24 -2.95
CA ALA A 53 -3.61 26.06 -2.81
C ALA A 53 -3.26 24.93 -3.79
N ASP A 54 -2.36 25.15 -4.76
CA ASP A 54 -2.02 24.13 -5.75
C ASP A 54 -1.18 23.00 -5.10
N PRO A 55 -1.72 21.76 -5.02
CA PRO A 55 -1.01 20.64 -4.42
C PRO A 55 0.27 20.26 -5.17
N VAL A 56 0.39 20.56 -6.47
CA VAL A 56 1.56 20.22 -7.29
C VAL A 56 2.82 20.91 -6.77
N SER A 57 2.71 22.17 -6.34
CA SER A 57 3.84 22.93 -5.82
C SER A 57 4.56 22.21 -4.67
N TYR A 58 3.80 21.71 -3.70
CA TYR A 58 4.33 20.97 -2.55
C TYR A 58 4.96 19.64 -2.95
N ARG A 59 4.36 18.94 -3.94
CA ARG A 59 4.91 17.67 -4.46
C ARG A 59 6.25 17.89 -5.13
N LEU A 60 6.35 18.90 -6.00
CA LEU A 60 7.58 19.20 -6.73
C LEU A 60 8.72 19.57 -5.79
N LEU A 61 8.46 20.40 -4.77
CA LEU A 61 9.47 20.77 -3.78
C LEU A 61 10.02 19.53 -3.07
N ARG A 62 9.14 18.69 -2.49
CA ARG A 62 9.58 17.52 -1.72
C ARG A 62 10.36 16.55 -2.61
N ASN A 63 9.85 16.25 -3.80
CA ASN A 63 10.56 15.37 -4.73
C ASN A 63 11.92 15.93 -5.16
N GLY A 64 12.00 17.23 -5.50
CA GLY A 64 13.23 17.86 -5.96
C GLY A 64 14.34 17.87 -4.92
N VAL A 65 14.01 18.15 -3.66
CA VAL A 65 14.99 18.33 -2.57
C VAL A 65 15.81 17.06 -2.28
N TRP A 66 15.22 15.86 -2.40
CA TRP A 66 15.94 14.58 -2.20
C TRP A 66 16.03 13.71 -3.47
N LEU A 67 15.82 14.29 -4.67
CA LEU A 67 15.75 13.53 -5.92
C LEU A 67 17.00 12.67 -6.19
N HIS A 68 18.18 13.25 -5.95
CA HIS A 68 19.48 12.62 -6.16
C HIS A 68 19.96 11.77 -4.96
N LEU A 69 19.13 11.65 -3.91
CA LEU A 69 19.52 11.01 -2.65
C LEU A 69 18.79 9.67 -2.46
N ALA A 70 19.56 8.63 -2.19
CA ALA A 70 19.05 7.29 -1.91
C ALA A 70 19.02 6.95 -0.40
N ARG A 71 19.80 7.66 0.42
CA ARG A 71 19.98 7.41 1.86
C ARG A 71 20.18 8.73 2.60
N PRO A 72 19.93 8.79 3.92
CA PRO A 72 20.35 9.93 4.74
C PRO A 72 21.88 10.11 4.69
N PRO A 73 22.39 11.31 5.03
CA PRO A 73 23.82 11.56 5.08
C PRO A 73 24.47 10.67 6.15
N GLY A 74 25.68 10.20 5.88
CA GLY A 74 26.44 9.42 6.84
C GLY A 74 26.71 10.21 8.12
N THR A 75 26.71 9.51 9.24
CA THR A 75 27.11 10.05 10.54
C THR A 75 28.57 9.68 10.82
N GLY A 76 29.31 10.59 11.47
CA GLY A 76 30.65 10.31 11.97
C GLY A 76 30.64 9.37 13.18
N ALA A 77 31.81 9.03 13.70
CA ALA A 77 31.96 8.12 14.85
C ALA A 77 31.23 8.59 16.13
N ASN A 78 30.93 9.88 16.23
CA ASN A 78 30.18 10.51 17.32
C ASN A 78 28.65 10.57 17.07
N GLY A 79 28.15 9.96 15.98
CA GLY A 79 26.75 9.99 15.59
C GLY A 79 26.29 11.31 14.95
N ARG A 80 27.19 12.26 14.67
CA ARG A 80 26.86 13.58 14.11
C ARG A 80 27.07 13.63 12.61
N THR A 81 26.25 14.43 11.93
CA THR A 81 26.42 14.73 10.50
C THR A 81 27.38 15.91 10.30
N THR A 82 27.81 16.16 9.07
CA THR A 82 28.57 17.37 8.68
C THR A 82 27.65 18.57 8.37
N LEU A 83 26.34 18.40 8.54
CA LEU A 83 25.34 19.41 8.23
C LEU A 83 25.34 20.52 9.28
N GLN A 84 25.15 21.75 8.82
CA GLN A 84 24.91 22.89 9.70
C GLN A 84 23.43 22.91 10.12
N PRO A 85 23.12 23.21 11.38
CA PRO A 85 21.74 23.38 11.81
C PRO A 85 21.12 24.64 11.18
N PRO A 86 19.80 24.71 11.04
CA PRO A 86 19.13 25.95 10.67
C PRO A 86 19.44 27.07 11.67
N PRO A 87 19.63 28.33 11.23
CA PRO A 87 19.89 29.46 12.13
C PRO A 87 18.77 29.66 13.15
N ASP A 88 19.13 30.05 14.37
CA ASP A 88 18.14 30.34 15.44
C ASP A 88 17.19 31.49 15.08
N SER A 89 17.65 32.44 14.27
CA SER A 89 16.83 33.53 13.74
C SER A 89 15.71 33.03 12.84
N LEU A 90 15.97 32.01 12.02
CA LEU A 90 14.97 31.37 11.17
C LEU A 90 13.91 30.66 12.04
N ARG A 91 14.35 29.92 13.07
CA ARG A 91 13.43 29.25 14.01
C ARG A 91 12.51 30.26 14.70
N SER A 92 13.11 31.30 15.28
CA SER A 92 12.38 32.37 15.99
C SER A 92 11.38 33.08 15.07
N LYS A 93 11.76 33.30 13.79
CA LYS A 93 10.88 33.91 12.78
C LYS A 93 9.67 33.02 12.47
N LEU A 94 9.88 31.72 12.24
CA LEU A 94 8.80 30.78 11.96
C LEU A 94 7.83 30.65 13.15
N GLU A 95 8.35 30.55 14.37
CA GLU A 95 7.55 30.51 15.60
C GLU A 95 6.74 31.80 15.79
N THR A 96 7.34 32.96 15.52
CA THR A 96 6.66 34.26 15.60
C THR A 96 5.54 34.38 14.56
N LEU A 97 5.76 33.92 13.33
CA LEU A 97 4.74 33.93 12.28
C LEU A 97 3.57 32.98 12.61
N GLU A 98 3.86 31.79 13.15
CA GLU A 98 2.86 30.83 13.62
C GLU A 98 2.03 31.40 14.79
N ALA A 99 2.70 31.96 15.81
CA ALA A 99 2.04 32.53 16.98
C ALA A 99 1.10 33.70 16.62
N ASN A 100 1.48 34.51 15.63
CA ASN A 100 0.67 35.62 15.14
C ASN A 100 -0.32 35.22 14.02
N GLN A 101 -0.44 33.92 13.72
CA GLN A 101 -1.35 33.39 12.68
C GLN A 101 -1.14 34.03 11.29
N ARG A 102 0.09 34.43 10.97
CA ARG A 102 0.46 34.99 9.66
C ARG A 102 0.70 33.86 8.66
N TRP A 103 -0.35 33.10 8.36
CA TRP A 103 -0.25 31.82 7.67
C TRP A 103 0.36 31.89 6.27
N SER A 104 0.04 32.91 5.46
CA SER A 104 0.61 33.07 4.12
C SER A 104 2.13 33.28 4.16
N GLU A 105 2.59 34.15 5.06
CA GLU A 105 4.03 34.43 5.21
C GLU A 105 4.78 33.28 5.86
N LEU A 106 4.14 32.60 6.83
CA LEU A 106 4.68 31.38 7.41
C LEU A 106 4.92 30.32 6.35
N LEU A 107 3.95 30.13 5.44
CA LEU A 107 4.04 29.18 4.35
C LEU A 107 5.21 29.49 3.42
N ASP A 108 5.33 30.75 2.97
CA ASP A 108 6.41 31.14 2.06
C ASP A 108 7.80 31.00 2.70
N GLU A 109 7.95 31.43 3.95
CA GLU A 109 9.20 31.31 4.69
C GLU A 109 9.58 29.83 4.93
N ALA A 110 8.61 29.01 5.35
CA ALA A 110 8.83 27.60 5.61
C ALA A 110 9.21 26.82 4.35
N GLU A 111 8.53 27.06 3.22
CA GLU A 111 8.85 26.41 1.96
C GLU A 111 10.22 26.83 1.41
N SER A 112 10.62 28.09 1.60
CA SER A 112 11.98 28.56 1.28
C SER A 112 13.02 27.86 2.16
N ALA A 113 12.75 27.73 3.46
CA ALA A 113 13.61 27.04 4.41
C ALA A 113 13.80 25.55 4.08
N VAL A 114 12.77 24.86 3.59
CA VAL A 114 12.87 23.44 3.14
C VAL A 114 13.92 23.29 2.03
N ALA A 115 13.99 24.22 1.08
CA ALA A 115 14.96 24.16 0.00
C ALA A 115 16.41 24.37 0.50
N GLN A 116 16.59 25.21 1.51
CA GLN A 116 17.92 25.55 2.07
C GLN A 116 18.41 24.53 3.11
N HIS A 117 17.49 24.01 3.93
CA HIS A 117 17.80 23.16 5.08
C HIS A 117 17.09 21.80 4.96
N ARG A 118 17.37 21.09 3.87
CA ARG A 118 16.64 19.88 3.46
C ARG A 118 16.52 18.74 4.47
N PHE A 119 17.36 18.68 5.49
CA PHE A 119 17.33 17.63 6.52
C PHE A 119 16.79 18.13 7.86
N ALA A 120 16.53 19.43 7.99
CA ALA A 120 15.74 19.95 9.10
C ALA A 120 14.27 19.76 8.76
N LEU A 121 13.55 18.97 9.57
CA LEU A 121 12.16 18.64 9.27
C LEU A 121 11.17 19.68 9.83
N SER A 122 11.62 20.57 10.71
CA SER A 122 10.77 21.59 11.34
C SER A 122 10.05 22.49 10.34
N PRO A 123 10.69 22.99 9.25
CA PRO A 123 10.00 23.75 8.21
C PRO A 123 8.80 23.00 7.60
N HIS A 124 8.83 21.67 7.50
CA HIS A 124 7.70 20.91 7.00
C HIS A 124 6.48 20.98 7.94
N ARG A 125 6.70 20.97 9.26
CA ARG A 125 5.64 21.17 10.27
C ARG A 125 5.00 22.54 10.10
N PHE A 126 5.82 23.58 9.95
CA PHE A 126 5.33 24.95 9.76
C PHE A 126 4.54 25.11 8.46
N SER A 127 5.01 24.55 7.33
CA SER A 127 4.24 24.53 6.09
C SER A 127 2.89 23.82 6.26
N ALA A 128 2.85 22.69 6.97
CA ALA A 128 1.61 21.97 7.24
C ALA A 128 0.65 22.77 8.14
N ALA A 129 1.17 23.40 9.21
CA ALA A 129 0.40 24.27 10.09
C ALA A 129 -0.17 25.48 9.33
N ALA A 130 0.64 26.12 8.48
CA ALA A 130 0.21 27.23 7.64
C ALA A 130 -0.91 26.84 6.68
N LEU A 131 -0.78 25.70 6.00
CA LEU A 131 -1.83 25.21 5.09
C LEU A 131 -3.14 24.89 5.82
N LYS A 132 -3.09 24.38 7.05
CA LYS A 132 -4.29 24.22 7.88
C LYS A 132 -4.87 25.57 8.28
N GLY A 133 -4.03 26.52 8.68
CA GLY A 133 -4.44 27.87 9.09
C GLY A 133 -5.06 28.70 7.98
N LEU A 134 -4.67 28.46 6.72
CA LEU A 134 -5.27 29.09 5.53
C LEU A 134 -6.70 28.57 5.22
N GLY A 135 -7.13 27.47 5.85
CA GLY A 135 -8.50 26.99 5.80
C GLY A 135 -8.78 25.95 4.71
N GLU A 136 -10.07 25.76 4.42
CA GLU A 136 -10.56 24.62 3.63
C GLU A 136 -10.03 24.59 2.20
N THR A 137 -9.76 25.76 1.60
CA THR A 137 -9.21 25.88 0.24
C THR A 137 -7.83 25.23 0.08
N HIS A 138 -7.09 25.07 1.18
CA HIS A 138 -5.72 24.55 1.18
C HIS A 138 -5.62 23.10 1.68
N THR A 139 -6.75 22.43 1.93
CA THR A 139 -6.80 21.04 2.40
C THR A 139 -6.15 20.05 1.45
N THR A 140 -6.33 20.23 0.14
CA THR A 140 -5.72 19.39 -0.90
C THR A 140 -4.20 19.57 -0.95
N ALA A 141 -3.73 20.80 -0.83
CA ALA A 141 -2.31 21.14 -0.71
C ALA A 141 -1.69 20.54 0.55
N HIS A 142 -2.35 20.68 1.69
CA HIS A 142 -1.93 20.08 2.97
C HIS A 142 -1.79 18.55 2.85
N ALA A 143 -2.81 17.88 2.32
CA ALA A 143 -2.80 16.42 2.12
C ALA A 143 -1.67 15.98 1.17
N ALA A 144 -1.40 16.74 0.11
CA ALA A 144 -0.29 16.48 -0.81
C ALA A 144 1.06 16.59 -0.09
N LEU A 145 1.29 17.67 0.68
CA LEU A 145 2.51 17.87 1.46
C LEU A 145 2.76 16.68 2.40
N VAL A 146 1.77 16.32 3.21
CA VAL A 146 1.87 15.21 4.18
C VAL A 146 2.15 13.89 3.48
N ARG A 147 1.46 13.61 2.37
CA ARG A 147 1.65 12.35 1.62
C ARG A 147 3.05 12.23 1.05
N GLU A 148 3.56 13.28 0.41
CA GLU A 148 4.88 13.24 -0.21
C GLU A 148 5.97 13.12 0.86
N LEU A 149 5.85 13.88 1.95
CA LEU A 149 6.79 13.76 3.08
C LEU A 149 6.77 12.35 3.67
N ARG A 150 5.59 11.72 3.84
CA ARG A 150 5.48 10.32 4.30
C ARG A 150 6.25 9.36 3.41
N VAL A 151 6.07 9.45 2.09
CA VAL A 151 6.78 8.60 1.12
C VAL A 151 8.29 8.82 1.24
N GLN A 152 8.69 10.07 1.42
CA GLN A 152 10.07 10.46 1.56
C GLN A 152 10.75 9.90 2.82
N LEU A 153 10.12 10.06 3.98
CA LEU A 153 10.64 9.54 5.25
C LEU A 153 10.70 8.01 5.26
N ARG A 154 9.75 7.32 4.61
CA ARG A 154 9.81 5.86 4.44
C ARG A 154 11.03 5.38 3.64
N ARG A 155 11.55 6.22 2.74
CA ARG A 155 12.77 5.91 1.97
C ARG A 155 14.05 6.21 2.73
N MET A 156 13.99 7.02 3.78
CA MET A 156 15.14 7.47 4.57
C MET A 156 14.89 7.27 6.07
N PRO A 157 14.91 6.01 6.55
CA PRO A 157 14.73 5.74 7.97
C PRO A 157 15.82 6.41 8.82
N GLY A 158 15.43 6.98 9.96
CA GLY A 158 16.35 7.61 10.93
C GLY A 158 16.73 9.06 10.58
N VAL A 159 16.12 9.65 9.55
CA VAL A 159 16.36 11.06 9.19
C VAL A 159 15.84 12.03 10.27
N GLU A 160 14.82 11.63 11.01
CA GLU A 160 14.25 12.37 12.14
C GLU A 160 15.18 12.48 13.36
N ASP A 161 16.14 11.58 13.48
CA ASP A 161 17.07 11.48 14.62
C ASP A 161 18.46 12.06 14.30
N LEU A 162 18.63 12.68 13.13
CA LEU A 162 19.91 13.24 12.72
C LEU A 162 20.35 14.40 13.62
N LEU A 163 21.63 14.37 13.99
CA LEU A 163 22.31 15.45 14.69
C LEU A 163 23.15 16.28 13.73
N ALA A 164 23.12 17.59 13.89
CA ALA A 164 23.97 18.53 13.17
C ALA A 164 25.44 18.43 13.65
N ALA A 165 26.34 19.15 12.97
CA ALA A 165 27.77 19.14 13.28
C ALA A 165 28.09 19.60 14.71
N ASP A 166 27.32 20.56 15.25
CA ASP A 166 27.43 21.06 16.62
C ASP A 166 26.81 20.10 17.66
N GLY A 167 26.12 19.05 17.22
CA GLY A 167 25.43 18.07 18.07
C GLY A 167 23.97 18.42 18.37
N SER A 168 23.47 19.57 17.91
CA SER A 168 22.06 19.90 18.03
C SER A 168 21.20 18.98 17.15
N PRO A 169 19.97 18.64 17.56
CA PRO A 169 19.07 17.84 16.73
C PRO A 169 18.58 18.67 15.52
N LEU A 170 18.62 18.08 14.33
CA LEU A 170 18.06 18.72 13.12
C LEU A 170 16.52 18.77 13.14
N THR A 171 15.90 17.92 13.96
CA THR A 171 14.43 17.88 14.15
C THR A 171 14.08 18.01 15.62
N ASP A 172 13.38 19.09 15.97
CA ASP A 172 12.89 19.32 17.33
C ASP A 172 11.80 18.30 17.75
N GLU A 173 11.53 18.20 19.07
CA GLU A 173 10.55 17.23 19.58
C GLU A 173 9.12 17.53 19.14
N ALA A 174 8.71 18.79 19.01
CA ALA A 174 7.36 19.13 18.56
C ALA A 174 7.13 18.65 17.11
N THR A 175 8.16 18.78 16.26
CA THR A 175 8.17 18.26 14.91
C THR A 175 8.18 16.73 14.91
N ARG A 176 8.98 16.06 15.76
CA ARG A 176 8.94 14.59 15.87
C ARG A 176 7.57 14.08 16.33
N ALA A 177 6.92 14.77 17.27
CA ALA A 177 5.57 14.44 17.71
C ALA A 177 4.55 14.62 16.56
N TRP A 178 4.62 15.72 15.81
CA TRP A 178 3.79 15.95 14.63
C TRP A 178 4.00 14.88 13.54
N LEU A 179 5.25 14.53 13.26
CA LEU A 179 5.58 13.47 12.31
C LEU A 179 4.92 12.16 12.72
N ARG A 180 5.04 11.74 13.99
CA ARG A 180 4.38 10.53 14.51
C ARG A 180 2.86 10.62 14.45
N ALA A 181 2.29 11.80 14.68
CA ALA A 181 0.84 12.01 14.78
C ALA A 181 0.14 12.20 13.42
N GLU A 182 0.82 12.62 12.36
CA GLU A 182 0.15 12.98 11.10
C GLU A 182 0.84 12.37 9.87
N VAL A 183 2.16 12.35 9.86
CA VAL A 183 2.94 11.97 8.66
C VAL A 183 3.24 10.47 8.66
N LEU A 184 3.79 9.96 9.75
CA LEU A 184 4.22 8.58 9.92
C LEU A 184 3.12 7.68 10.48
N GLN A 185 1.97 8.24 10.88
CA GLN A 185 0.79 7.42 11.06
C GLN A 185 0.62 6.60 9.78
N ALA A 186 0.64 5.27 9.93
CA ALA A 186 -0.02 4.43 8.96
C ALA A 186 -1.39 5.07 8.77
N ALA A 187 -1.71 5.47 7.53
CA ALA A 187 -3.02 6.04 7.22
C ALA A 187 -4.02 5.28 8.08
N PRO A 188 -4.86 5.96 8.88
CA PRO A 188 -5.82 5.25 9.70
C PRO A 188 -6.46 4.27 8.75
N ARG A 189 -6.23 2.96 8.99
CA ARG A 189 -7.14 1.93 8.49
C ARG A 189 -8.46 2.52 8.92
N THR A 190 -9.22 3.07 7.99
CA THR A 190 -10.35 3.90 8.32
C THR A 190 -11.16 3.08 9.29
N THR A 191 -11.09 3.45 10.57
CA THR A 191 -12.07 3.08 11.55
C THR A 191 -13.23 3.97 11.17
N ALA A 192 -13.82 3.66 10.01
CA ALA A 192 -15.25 3.60 10.00
C ALA A 192 -15.64 2.91 11.32
N SER A 193 -16.70 3.39 11.98
CA SER A 193 -17.55 2.45 12.71
C SER A 193 -17.62 1.14 11.91
N PRO A 194 -17.80 -0.03 12.51
CA PRO A 194 -17.96 -1.24 11.73
C PRO A 194 -19.31 -1.17 10.96
N VAL A 195 -19.49 -0.24 10.01
CA VAL A 195 -19.48 -0.60 8.60
C VAL A 195 -18.37 -1.62 8.43
N ARG A 196 -18.72 -2.85 8.82
CA ARG A 196 -18.35 -4.07 8.15
C ARG A 196 -17.83 -3.62 6.80
N ALA A 197 -16.50 -3.66 6.62
CA ALA A 197 -16.02 -3.93 5.27
C ALA A 197 -16.97 -5.02 4.79
N PRO A 198 -17.52 -4.99 3.57
CA PRO A 198 -17.79 -6.27 3.00
C PRO A 198 -16.42 -6.97 3.07
N THR A 199 -16.15 -7.74 4.15
CA THR A 199 -16.04 -9.16 4.04
C THR A 199 -17.12 -9.48 3.01
N THR A 200 -16.75 -9.33 1.73
CA THR A 200 -17.07 -10.34 0.77
C THR A 200 -16.49 -11.59 1.42
N ALA A 201 -17.25 -12.13 2.40
CA ALA A 201 -17.20 -13.52 2.75
C ALA A 201 -17.34 -14.15 1.39
N ILE A 202 -16.23 -14.66 0.89
CA ILE A 202 -16.20 -15.32 -0.39
C ILE A 202 -17.11 -16.52 -0.17
N ARG A 203 -18.39 -16.36 -0.50
CA ARG A 203 -19.39 -17.39 -0.32
C ARG A 203 -19.18 -18.35 -1.48
N LEU A 204 -18.13 -19.16 -1.35
CA LEU A 204 -17.89 -20.30 -2.19
C LEU A 204 -19.12 -21.21 -2.05
N PRO A 205 -19.80 -21.54 -3.17
CA PRO A 205 -20.90 -22.48 -3.13
C PRO A 205 -20.44 -23.79 -2.48
N PRO A 206 -21.31 -24.49 -1.73
CA PRO A 206 -20.98 -25.82 -1.24
C PRO A 206 -20.54 -26.66 -2.44
N PRO A 207 -19.42 -27.39 -2.32
CA PRO A 207 -18.96 -28.20 -3.42
C PRO A 207 -20.01 -29.30 -3.66
N SER A 208 -20.33 -29.58 -4.92
CA SER A 208 -21.22 -30.69 -5.30
C SER A 208 -20.51 -32.02 -5.05
N LEU A 209 -20.27 -32.35 -3.79
CA LEU A 209 -19.66 -33.60 -3.36
C LEU A 209 -20.78 -34.51 -2.92
N ASP A 210 -20.76 -35.76 -3.41
CA ASP A 210 -21.70 -36.78 -2.95
C ASP A 210 -21.58 -36.91 -1.42
N ALA A 211 -22.71 -36.67 -0.74
CA ALA A 211 -22.81 -36.57 0.72
C ALA A 211 -22.39 -37.86 1.47
N GLU A 212 -22.16 -38.97 0.76
CA GLU A 212 -21.92 -40.29 1.34
C GLU A 212 -20.49 -40.55 1.81
N SER A 213 -19.53 -39.63 1.60
CA SER A 213 -18.13 -39.84 2.00
C SER A 213 -17.67 -39.10 3.26
N ALA A 214 -18.55 -38.35 3.92
CA ALA A 214 -18.28 -37.73 5.21
C ALA A 214 -18.48 -38.75 6.34
N GLY A 215 -17.58 -39.72 6.46
CA GLY A 215 -17.57 -40.72 7.55
C GLY A 215 -17.11 -40.19 8.92
N ALA A 216 -16.98 -38.87 9.08
CA ALA A 216 -16.71 -38.21 10.35
C ALA A 216 -17.90 -37.31 10.65
N GLN A 217 -18.40 -37.33 11.88
CA GLN A 217 -19.37 -36.35 12.36
C GLN A 217 -18.73 -34.98 12.14
N PRO A 218 -19.19 -34.17 11.16
CA PRO A 218 -18.63 -32.83 11.00
C PRO A 218 -18.91 -32.07 12.30
N LEU A 219 -18.11 -31.05 12.62
CA LEU A 219 -18.66 -29.96 13.44
C LEU A 219 -20.02 -29.60 12.86
N GLY A 220 -21.06 -29.63 13.70
CA GLY A 220 -22.43 -29.45 13.23
C GLY A 220 -22.49 -28.18 12.38
N GLU A 221 -23.17 -28.24 11.24
CA GLU A 221 -23.28 -27.08 10.34
C GLU A 221 -23.73 -25.83 11.13
N GLU A 222 -24.62 -26.02 12.12
CA GLU A 222 -25.07 -25.02 13.09
C GLU A 222 -23.95 -24.45 13.97
N GLU A 223 -23.02 -25.29 14.46
CA GLU A 223 -21.89 -24.87 15.30
C GLU A 223 -20.84 -24.12 14.47
N THR A 224 -20.62 -24.54 13.22
CA THR A 224 -19.73 -23.82 12.29
C THR A 224 -20.29 -22.45 11.90
N GLU A 225 -21.60 -22.34 11.66
CA GLU A 225 -22.25 -21.07 11.36
C GLU A 225 -22.27 -20.14 12.58
N ALA A 226 -22.51 -20.67 13.78
CA ALA A 226 -22.45 -19.92 15.03
C ALA A 226 -21.04 -19.35 15.28
N LEU A 227 -19.99 -20.17 15.18
CA LEU A 227 -18.61 -19.73 15.39
C LEU A 227 -18.15 -18.72 14.34
N LEU A 228 -18.65 -18.84 13.10
CA LEU A 228 -18.37 -17.88 12.02
C LEU A 228 -19.11 -16.56 12.22
N ALA A 229 -20.32 -16.58 12.78
CA ALA A 229 -21.08 -15.39 13.17
C ALA A 229 -20.47 -14.68 14.39
N GLU A 230 -19.95 -15.43 15.36
CA GLU A 230 -19.28 -14.93 16.57
C GLU A 230 -17.83 -14.47 16.32
N GLY A 231 -17.24 -14.80 15.17
CA GLY A 231 -15.86 -14.42 14.83
C GLY A 231 -14.79 -15.19 15.60
N ARG A 232 -15.12 -16.34 16.19
CA ARG A 232 -14.20 -17.21 16.97
C ARG A 232 -13.42 -18.13 16.04
N VAL A 233 -12.62 -17.53 15.17
CA VAL A 233 -11.92 -18.22 14.06
C VAL A 233 -10.94 -19.29 14.55
N GLN A 234 -10.28 -19.11 15.69
CA GLN A 234 -9.32 -20.08 16.21
C GLN A 234 -9.98 -21.41 16.62
N GLU A 235 -11.17 -21.32 17.22
CA GLU A 235 -11.91 -22.51 17.68
C GLU A 235 -12.53 -23.27 16.50
N LEU A 236 -13.05 -22.53 15.51
CA LEU A 236 -13.49 -23.09 14.24
C LEU A 236 -12.36 -23.87 13.54
N VAL A 237 -11.16 -23.27 13.44
CA VAL A 237 -10.00 -23.92 12.80
C VAL A 237 -9.55 -25.14 13.60
N ALA A 238 -9.52 -25.07 14.93
CA ALA A 238 -9.13 -26.19 15.78
C ALA A 238 -10.09 -27.38 15.66
N GLY A 239 -11.40 -27.12 15.64
CA GLY A 239 -12.41 -28.15 15.38
C GLY A 239 -12.22 -28.78 14.02
N LEU A 240 -12.13 -27.98 12.96
CA LEU A 240 -12.00 -28.50 11.59
C LEU A 240 -10.68 -29.26 11.38
N GLN A 241 -9.62 -28.92 12.11
CA GLN A 241 -8.38 -29.70 12.12
C GLN A 241 -8.56 -31.06 12.79
N ALA A 242 -9.42 -31.18 13.81
CA ALA A 242 -9.78 -32.46 14.40
C ALA A 242 -10.56 -33.34 13.41
N ASP A 243 -11.47 -32.75 12.61
CA ASP A 243 -12.19 -33.46 11.54
C ASP A 243 -11.23 -34.00 10.46
N VAL A 244 -10.23 -33.20 10.08
CA VAL A 244 -9.16 -33.64 9.16
C VAL A 244 -8.37 -34.82 9.74
N ALA A 245 -8.09 -34.80 11.04
CA ALA A 245 -7.36 -35.87 11.73
C ALA A 245 -8.21 -37.16 11.88
N ALA A 246 -9.52 -37.02 12.06
CA ALA A 246 -10.46 -38.13 12.21
C ALA A 246 -10.78 -38.85 10.88
N ALA A 247 -10.50 -38.22 9.73
CA ALA A 247 -10.78 -38.79 8.42
C ALA A 247 -9.87 -40.00 8.09
N GLY A 248 -10.48 -41.17 7.94
CA GLY A 248 -9.78 -42.45 7.74
C GLY A 248 -9.28 -42.73 6.31
N THR A 249 -9.77 -42.01 5.29
CA THR A 249 -9.38 -42.23 3.89
C THR A 249 -8.68 -41.01 3.30
N GLY A 250 -7.81 -41.22 2.29
CA GLY A 250 -7.10 -40.13 1.61
C GLY A 250 -8.05 -39.10 1.00
N ARG A 251 -9.13 -39.56 0.36
CA ARG A 251 -10.20 -38.73 -0.18
C ARG A 251 -10.94 -37.94 0.91
N ALA A 252 -11.33 -38.59 2.01
CA ALA A 252 -12.01 -37.91 3.12
C ALA A 252 -11.12 -36.83 3.76
N ARG A 253 -9.81 -37.10 3.93
CA ARG A 253 -8.86 -36.08 4.40
C ARG A 253 -8.71 -34.92 3.43
N PHE A 254 -8.74 -35.17 2.13
CA PHE A 254 -8.70 -34.10 1.13
C PHE A 254 -9.94 -33.22 1.22
N VAL A 255 -11.13 -33.84 1.26
CA VAL A 255 -12.41 -33.11 1.39
C VAL A 255 -12.46 -32.29 2.66
N ALA A 256 -12.07 -32.85 3.81
CA ALA A 256 -12.03 -32.13 5.08
C ALA A 256 -11.07 -30.92 5.03
N ARG A 257 -9.89 -31.06 4.40
CA ARG A 257 -8.93 -29.95 4.21
C ARG A 257 -9.45 -28.89 3.24
N LEU A 258 -10.19 -29.29 2.22
CA LEU A 258 -10.85 -28.37 1.28
C LEU A 258 -11.94 -27.56 2.00
N THR A 259 -12.75 -28.21 2.84
CA THR A 259 -13.76 -27.56 3.68
C THR A 259 -13.11 -26.56 4.65
N LEU A 260 -12.03 -26.97 5.33
CA LEU A 260 -11.24 -26.08 6.19
C LEU A 260 -10.73 -24.84 5.43
N ALA A 261 -10.16 -25.02 4.24
CA ALA A 261 -9.66 -23.90 3.43
C ALA A 261 -10.77 -22.92 3.02
N ARG A 262 -11.95 -23.45 2.65
CA ARG A 262 -13.14 -22.66 2.29
C ARG A 262 -13.71 -21.88 3.48
N LEU A 263 -13.83 -22.51 4.64
CA LEU A 263 -14.33 -21.86 5.85
C LEU A 263 -13.34 -20.79 6.36
N CYS A 264 -12.03 -21.04 6.26
CA CYS A 264 -11.00 -20.02 6.50
C CYS A 264 -11.13 -18.81 5.56
N ALA A 265 -11.44 -19.05 4.27
CA ALA A 265 -11.67 -17.97 3.32
C ALA A 265 -12.94 -17.17 3.64
N GLN A 266 -14.02 -17.84 4.06
CA GLN A 266 -15.27 -17.21 4.50
C GLN A 266 -15.10 -16.40 5.78
N ALA A 267 -14.28 -16.87 6.72
CA ALA A 267 -13.90 -16.19 7.96
C ALA A 267 -12.91 -15.03 7.75
N GLY A 268 -12.47 -14.76 6.51
CA GLY A 268 -11.57 -13.66 6.17
C GLY A 268 -10.07 -13.93 6.41
N GLN A 269 -9.68 -15.16 6.77
CA GLN A 269 -8.27 -15.56 6.94
C GLN A 269 -7.63 -15.95 5.59
N LEU A 270 -7.53 -14.98 4.68
CA LEU A 270 -7.05 -15.21 3.32
C LEU A 270 -5.63 -15.79 3.22
N PRO A 271 -4.63 -15.37 4.03
CA PRO A 271 -3.29 -15.96 3.95
C PRO A 271 -3.26 -17.44 4.31
N LEU A 272 -4.05 -17.84 5.31
CA LEU A 272 -4.16 -19.23 5.74
C LEU A 272 -4.91 -20.08 4.71
N ALA A 273 -6.04 -19.59 4.22
CA ALA A 273 -6.81 -20.26 3.18
C ALA A 273 -5.97 -20.50 1.92
N ARG A 274 -5.16 -19.52 1.52
CA ARG A 274 -4.29 -19.63 0.34
C ARG A 274 -3.17 -20.65 0.51
N ALA A 275 -2.53 -20.69 1.67
CA ALA A 275 -1.52 -21.73 1.97
C ALA A 275 -2.13 -23.14 1.91
N LEU A 276 -3.35 -23.31 2.40
CA LEU A 276 -4.08 -24.58 2.33
C LEU A 276 -4.44 -24.95 0.88
N PHE A 277 -4.93 -24.00 0.08
CA PHE A 277 -5.24 -24.24 -1.33
C PHE A 277 -4.00 -24.52 -2.19
N ASP A 278 -2.85 -23.90 -1.91
CA ASP A 278 -1.60 -24.21 -2.63
C ASP A 278 -1.14 -25.65 -2.33
N ALA A 279 -1.21 -26.10 -1.07
CA ALA A 279 -0.90 -27.49 -0.72
C ALA A 279 -1.88 -28.49 -1.37
N LEU A 280 -3.18 -28.15 -1.44
CA LEU A 280 -4.18 -28.98 -2.11
C LEU A 280 -3.95 -29.04 -3.64
N ASP A 281 -3.56 -27.94 -4.29
CA ASP A 281 -3.26 -27.91 -5.75
C ASP A 281 -2.02 -28.75 -6.11
N GLU A 282 -1.02 -28.80 -5.22
CA GLU A 282 0.12 -29.73 -5.35
C GLU A 282 -0.34 -31.20 -5.26
N GLU A 283 -1.23 -31.53 -4.34
CA GLU A 283 -1.79 -32.89 -4.18
C GLU A 283 -2.70 -33.28 -5.37
N VAL A 284 -3.47 -32.35 -5.91
CA VAL A 284 -4.27 -32.54 -7.14
C VAL A 284 -3.37 -32.88 -8.32
N SER A 285 -2.22 -32.23 -8.41
CA SER A 285 -1.26 -32.43 -9.50
C SER A 285 -0.49 -33.75 -9.35
N SER A 286 -0.09 -34.12 -8.13
CA SER A 286 0.65 -35.36 -7.88
C SER A 286 -0.19 -36.63 -8.05
N HIS A 287 -1.48 -36.57 -7.71
CA HIS A 287 -2.40 -37.70 -7.86
C HIS A 287 -3.23 -37.66 -9.15
N ALA A 288 -2.93 -36.72 -10.06
CA ALA A 288 -3.64 -36.53 -11.32
C ALA A 288 -5.17 -36.46 -11.18
N LEU A 289 -5.65 -35.80 -10.12
CA LEU A 289 -7.07 -35.69 -9.78
C LEU A 289 -7.90 -35.01 -10.88
N ASP A 290 -7.27 -34.27 -11.79
CA ASP A 290 -7.90 -33.72 -13.01
C ASP A 290 -8.58 -34.79 -13.89
N GLN A 291 -8.04 -36.01 -13.91
CA GLN A 291 -8.55 -37.10 -14.76
C GLN A 291 -9.53 -38.01 -14.01
N TRP A 292 -9.38 -38.09 -12.68
CA TRP A 292 -10.10 -39.06 -11.85
C TRP A 292 -11.26 -38.45 -11.06
N GLU A 293 -11.09 -37.25 -10.49
CA GLU A 293 -12.12 -36.49 -9.77
C GLU A 293 -12.08 -35.00 -10.17
N PRO A 294 -12.51 -34.66 -11.40
CA PRO A 294 -12.42 -33.30 -11.92
C PRO A 294 -13.23 -32.29 -11.10
N THR A 295 -14.33 -32.71 -10.47
CA THR A 295 -15.17 -31.88 -9.60
C THR A 295 -14.40 -31.37 -8.38
N LEU A 296 -13.59 -32.23 -7.77
CA LEU A 296 -12.79 -31.93 -6.58
C LEU A 296 -11.61 -31.02 -6.92
N ALA A 297 -10.96 -31.27 -8.06
CA ALA A 297 -9.91 -30.43 -8.61
C ALA A 297 -10.43 -29.02 -8.96
N ALA A 298 -11.60 -28.92 -9.60
CA ALA A 298 -12.25 -27.65 -9.91
C ALA A 298 -12.59 -26.86 -8.64
N ALA A 299 -13.14 -27.53 -7.62
CA ALA A 299 -13.50 -26.94 -6.34
C ALA A 299 -12.29 -26.34 -5.57
N CYS A 300 -11.11 -26.94 -5.70
CA CYS A 300 -9.86 -26.42 -5.16
C CYS A 300 -9.35 -25.19 -5.92
N LEU A 301 -9.35 -25.26 -7.26
CA LEU A 301 -8.89 -24.17 -8.13
C LEU A 301 -9.79 -22.93 -8.04
N GLU A 302 -11.11 -23.12 -7.95
CA GLU A 302 -12.09 -22.06 -7.71
C GLU A 302 -11.82 -21.36 -6.38
N GLY A 303 -11.62 -22.13 -5.30
CA GLY A 303 -11.27 -21.60 -3.98
C GLY A 303 -9.98 -20.78 -3.99
N TRP A 304 -8.92 -21.31 -4.61
CA TRP A 304 -7.65 -20.59 -4.72
C TRP A 304 -7.79 -19.27 -5.47
N LEU A 305 -8.47 -19.28 -6.63
CA LEU A 305 -8.67 -18.08 -7.45
C LEU A 305 -9.60 -17.06 -6.80
N ALA A 306 -10.52 -17.49 -5.95
CA ALA A 306 -11.41 -16.60 -5.21
C ALA A 306 -10.70 -15.87 -4.05
N THR A 307 -9.63 -16.44 -3.48
CA THR A 307 -8.82 -15.78 -2.41
C THR A 307 -7.94 -14.61 -2.91
N ARG A 308 -8.15 -14.13 -4.13
CA ARG A 308 -7.40 -13.00 -4.71
C ARG A 308 -7.80 -11.68 -4.05
N THR A 309 -6.79 -10.88 -3.70
CA THR A 309 -6.98 -9.49 -3.27
C THR A 309 -6.59 -8.53 -4.38
N VAL A 310 -7.36 -7.46 -4.58
CA VAL A 310 -7.17 -6.41 -5.61
C VAL A 310 -5.79 -5.74 -5.53
N GLU A 311 -5.12 -5.81 -4.38
CA GLU A 311 -3.84 -5.15 -4.11
C GLU A 311 -2.59 -5.93 -4.56
N GLU A 312 -2.73 -7.17 -5.06
CA GLU A 312 -1.58 -7.92 -5.55
C GLU A 312 -1.10 -7.36 -6.89
N LYS A 313 -0.16 -6.41 -6.84
CA LYS A 313 0.59 -5.95 -8.02
C LYS A 313 1.13 -7.17 -8.76
N GLU A 314 0.60 -7.41 -9.95
CA GLU A 314 0.90 -8.59 -10.76
C GLU A 314 2.36 -8.57 -11.24
N GLY A 315 3.27 -9.10 -10.41
CA GLY A 315 4.60 -9.51 -10.88
C GLY A 315 4.47 -10.67 -11.87
N GLY A 316 5.32 -10.70 -12.90
CA GLY A 316 5.17 -11.63 -14.04
C GLY A 316 5.06 -13.13 -13.66
N ARG A 317 5.72 -13.58 -12.59
CA ARG A 317 5.62 -14.98 -12.11
C ARG A 317 4.28 -15.31 -11.46
N LEU A 318 3.70 -14.38 -10.70
CA LEU A 318 2.40 -14.59 -10.05
C LEU A 318 1.27 -14.53 -11.09
N ALA A 319 1.34 -13.60 -12.03
CA ALA A 319 0.42 -13.51 -13.17
C ALA A 319 0.43 -14.78 -14.04
N ALA A 320 1.59 -15.42 -14.21
CA ALA A 320 1.70 -16.69 -14.93
C ALA A 320 1.02 -17.85 -14.16
N LYS A 321 1.23 -17.94 -12.84
CA LYS A 321 0.58 -18.96 -11.99
C LYS A 321 -0.94 -18.86 -12.02
N VAL A 322 -1.48 -17.65 -11.84
CA VAL A 322 -2.92 -17.38 -11.89
C VAL A 322 -3.50 -17.80 -13.24
N ARG A 323 -2.86 -17.40 -14.34
CA ARG A 323 -3.30 -17.73 -15.70
C ARG A 323 -3.30 -19.23 -15.97
N ASN A 324 -2.30 -19.97 -15.47
CA ASN A 324 -2.21 -21.41 -15.64
C ASN A 324 -3.33 -22.13 -14.86
N ARG A 325 -3.59 -21.73 -13.61
CA ARG A 325 -4.68 -22.27 -12.79
C ARG A 325 -6.06 -21.95 -13.37
N TYR A 326 -6.26 -20.74 -13.89
CA TYR A 326 -7.49 -20.37 -14.60
C TYR A 326 -7.72 -21.20 -15.86
N ARG A 327 -6.68 -21.43 -16.68
CA ARG A 327 -6.78 -22.29 -17.87
C ARG A 327 -7.13 -23.74 -17.49
N ARG A 328 -6.58 -24.25 -16.39
CA ARG A 328 -6.89 -25.59 -15.87
C ARG A 328 -8.35 -25.66 -15.40
N LEU A 329 -8.82 -24.68 -14.63
CA LEU A 329 -10.21 -24.58 -14.21
C LEU A 329 -11.18 -24.51 -15.41
N ALA A 330 -10.89 -23.67 -16.40
CA ALA A 330 -11.75 -23.52 -17.58
C ALA A 330 -11.93 -24.82 -18.39
N ARG A 331 -10.95 -25.74 -18.33
CA ARG A 331 -11.02 -27.07 -18.96
C ARG A 331 -11.82 -28.07 -18.14
N LEU A 332 -11.77 -27.98 -16.82
CA LEU A 332 -12.45 -28.90 -15.91
C LEU A 332 -13.91 -28.50 -15.69
N ASP A 333 -14.15 -27.21 -15.45
CA ASP A 333 -15.46 -26.62 -15.24
C ASP A 333 -15.48 -25.18 -15.76
N SER A 334 -16.01 -25.00 -16.97
CA SER A 334 -16.14 -23.69 -17.61
C SER A 334 -17.13 -22.78 -16.88
N SER A 335 -18.08 -23.32 -16.12
CA SER A 335 -19.06 -22.55 -15.34
C SER A 335 -18.44 -21.95 -14.08
N ALA A 336 -17.58 -22.71 -13.39
CA ALA A 336 -16.79 -22.21 -12.26
C ALA A 336 -15.80 -21.12 -12.70
N ALA A 337 -15.18 -21.26 -13.87
CA ALA A 337 -14.27 -20.25 -14.41
C ALA A 337 -14.95 -18.88 -14.62
N LEU A 338 -16.20 -18.85 -15.08
CA LEU A 338 -16.95 -17.60 -15.26
C LEU A 338 -17.28 -16.90 -13.93
N ARG A 339 -17.55 -17.66 -12.88
CA ARG A 339 -17.88 -17.11 -11.54
C ARG A 339 -16.70 -16.42 -10.86
N VAL A 340 -15.49 -16.89 -11.15
CA VAL A 340 -14.25 -16.32 -10.60
C VAL A 340 -13.85 -15.00 -11.31
N VAL A 341 -14.37 -14.74 -12.51
CA VAL A 341 -13.95 -13.62 -13.38
C VAL A 341 -14.86 -12.39 -13.29
N GLY A 342 -16.03 -12.46 -12.66
CA GLY A 342 -16.90 -11.28 -12.56
C GLY A 342 -17.46 -11.05 -11.17
N PRO A 343 -17.96 -9.83 -10.90
CA PRO A 343 -17.42 -8.49 -11.22
C PRO A 343 -16.35 -8.01 -10.24
#